data_AF-A0A1S8WNN2-F1
#
_entry.id   AF-A0A1S8WNN2-F1
#
_cell.length_a   1.000
_cell.length_b   1.000
_cell.length_c   1.000
_cell.angle_alpha   90.00
_cell.angle_beta   90.00
_cell.angle_gamma   90.00
#
_symmetry.space_group_name_H-M   'P 1'
#
loop_
_entity.id
_entity.type
_entity.pdbx_description
1 polymer ?
#
loop_
_entity_poly.entity_id
_entity_poly.type
_entity_poly.pdbx_seq_one_letter_code
_entity_poly.pdbx_strand_id
1 'polypeptide(L)'
;MQLRKAYIKRRDFIWDMLAIIPTDLLYLVPSLHHYAAWVRLNRLFKIYRFFEFVDRTETRTNRPNIFRISNLTMNIMVLIHLNACIYFGFSKATGLGANSFVYPPRPNEEISDLPHNYSARWDRLFSQYVYSFYWSTLILTTIGETPKPVENAEYIFITIDFLAGVLIFATVVGNVGAMITNMNAARTEFQNRMDGVK
;
A
#
# COMPACT_ATOMS: atom_id res chain seq x y z
N MET A 1 4.87 -0.96 -39.52
CA MET A 1 5.49 -2.13 -38.85
C MET A 1 6.58 -1.78 -37.83
N GLN A 2 7.32 -0.67 -37.96
CA GLN A 2 8.42 -0.32 -37.05
C GLN A 2 7.96 -0.06 -35.59
N LEU A 3 6.81 0.61 -35.40
CA LEU A 3 6.23 0.84 -34.06
C LEU A 3 5.90 -0.46 -33.29
N ARG A 4 5.39 -1.48 -34.00
CA ARG A 4 5.09 -2.79 -33.39
C ARG A 4 6.37 -3.51 -32.92
N LYS A 5 7.43 -3.45 -33.72
CA LYS A 5 8.74 -4.04 -33.34
C LYS A 5 9.39 -3.28 -32.18
N ALA A 6 9.24 -1.96 -32.14
CA ALA A 6 9.74 -1.13 -31.04
C ALA A 6 9.01 -1.40 -29.72
N TYR A 7 7.68 -1.60 -29.77
CA TYR A 7 6.86 -1.91 -28.59
C TYR A 7 7.16 -3.31 -28.03
N ILE A 8 7.27 -4.34 -28.88
CA ILE A 8 7.58 -5.73 -28.45
C ILE A 8 8.98 -5.84 -27.83
N LYS A 9 9.92 -4.98 -28.23
CA LYS A 9 11.28 -4.94 -27.65
C LYS A 9 11.33 -4.23 -26.29
N ARG A 10 10.31 -3.45 -25.93
CA ARG A 10 10.25 -2.69 -24.68
C ARG A 10 9.86 -3.61 -23.53
N ARG A 11 10.51 -3.46 -22.37
CA ARG A 11 10.21 -4.26 -21.16
C ARG A 11 8.76 -4.09 -20.68
N ASP A 12 8.14 -2.97 -21.03
CA ASP A 12 6.74 -2.67 -20.73
C ASP A 12 5.76 -3.69 -21.35
N PHE A 13 6.14 -4.30 -22.49
CA PHE A 13 5.34 -5.34 -23.13
C PHE A 13 5.18 -6.59 -22.25
N ILE A 14 6.20 -6.94 -21.46
CA ILE A 14 6.17 -8.12 -20.57
C ILE A 14 5.18 -7.87 -19.42
N TRP A 15 5.21 -6.68 -18.82
CA TRP A 15 4.29 -6.29 -17.75
C TRP A 15 2.85 -6.15 -18.24
N ASP A 16 2.66 -5.58 -19.42
CA ASP A 16 1.35 -5.51 -20.07
C ASP A 16 0.80 -6.90 -20.41
N MET A 17 1.65 -7.83 -20.86
CA MET A 17 1.26 -9.20 -21.16
C MET A 17 0.85 -9.96 -19.88
N LEU A 18 1.65 -9.88 -18.82
CA LEU A 18 1.36 -10.50 -17.51
C LEU A 18 0.04 -9.97 -16.90
N ALA A 19 -0.26 -8.68 -17.10
CA ALA A 19 -1.48 -8.06 -16.59
C ALA A 19 -2.75 -8.34 -17.42
N ILE A 20 -2.62 -8.87 -18.63
CA ILE A 20 -3.74 -9.20 -19.54
C ILE A 20 -4.03 -10.71 -19.52
N ILE A 21 -3.18 -11.54 -18.89
CA ILE A 21 -3.45 -12.97 -18.73
C ILE A 21 -4.83 -13.14 -18.08
N PRO A 22 -5.77 -13.86 -18.74
CA PRO A 22 -7.13 -14.04 -18.26
C PRO A 22 -7.13 -15.05 -17.11
N THR A 23 -6.54 -14.68 -15.98
CA THR A 23 -6.59 -15.44 -14.73
C THR A 23 -8.02 -15.55 -14.20
N ASP A 24 -8.94 -14.70 -14.70
CA ASP A 24 -10.38 -14.81 -14.45
C ASP A 24 -10.99 -16.13 -15.00
N LEU A 25 -10.32 -16.85 -15.91
CA LEU A 25 -10.77 -18.17 -16.38
C LEU A 25 -10.65 -19.26 -15.30
N LEU A 26 -9.76 -19.08 -14.31
CA LEU A 26 -9.61 -20.02 -13.17
C LEU A 26 -10.83 -20.01 -12.23
N TYR A 27 -11.74 -19.04 -12.34
CA TYR A 27 -12.99 -19.01 -11.57
C TYR A 27 -13.96 -20.15 -11.90
N LEU A 28 -13.80 -20.80 -13.06
CA LEU A 28 -14.64 -21.93 -13.48
C LEU A 28 -14.36 -23.22 -12.70
N VAL A 29 -13.26 -23.27 -11.93
CA VAL A 29 -12.90 -24.43 -11.11
C VAL A 29 -13.43 -24.23 -9.68
N PRO A 30 -14.38 -25.06 -9.20
CA PRO A 30 -15.04 -24.88 -7.90
C PRO A 30 -14.09 -24.88 -6.69
N SER A 31 -12.94 -25.56 -6.78
CA SER A 31 -11.95 -25.67 -5.71
C SER A 31 -11.12 -24.39 -5.47
N LEU A 32 -11.13 -23.43 -6.40
CA LEU A 32 -10.33 -22.21 -6.34
C LEU A 32 -11.13 -20.96 -5.94
N HIS A 33 -12.43 -21.11 -5.68
CA HIS A 33 -13.32 -19.99 -5.33
C HIS A 33 -12.87 -19.25 -4.06
N HIS A 34 -12.25 -19.95 -3.10
CA HIS A 34 -11.71 -19.35 -1.87
C HIS A 34 -10.47 -18.45 -2.10
N TYR A 35 -9.68 -18.71 -3.15
CA TYR A 35 -8.47 -17.96 -3.50
C TYR A 35 -8.69 -16.91 -4.61
N ALA A 36 -9.93 -16.77 -5.07
CA ALA A 36 -10.37 -15.85 -6.11
C ALA A 36 -9.76 -14.44 -6.05
N ALA A 37 -9.63 -13.87 -4.85
CA ALA A 37 -9.09 -12.52 -4.67
C ALA A 37 -7.59 -12.42 -5.03
N TRP A 38 -6.79 -13.45 -4.73
CA TRP A 38 -5.35 -13.50 -5.00
C TRP A 38 -5.04 -13.69 -6.50
N VAL A 39 -5.91 -14.41 -7.20
CA VAL A 39 -5.80 -14.68 -8.64
C VAL A 39 -5.94 -13.41 -9.50
N ARG A 40 -6.53 -12.34 -8.94
CA ARG A 40 -6.66 -11.02 -9.58
C ARG A 40 -5.51 -10.05 -9.31
N LEU A 41 -4.53 -10.43 -8.49
CA LEU A 41 -3.35 -9.59 -8.21
C LEU A 41 -2.51 -9.32 -9.48
N ASN A 42 -2.65 -10.14 -10.52
CA ASN A 42 -2.06 -9.89 -11.84
C ASN A 42 -2.41 -8.50 -12.42
N ARG A 43 -3.54 -7.91 -12.04
CA ARG A 43 -3.95 -6.58 -12.50
C ARG A 43 -3.16 -5.45 -11.85
N LEU A 44 -2.55 -5.66 -10.68
CA LEU A 44 -1.68 -4.67 -10.02
C LEU A 44 -0.39 -4.40 -10.80
N PHE A 45 0.05 -5.31 -11.68
CA PHE A 45 1.20 -5.06 -12.56
C PHE A 45 0.99 -3.87 -13.51
N LYS A 46 -0.24 -3.37 -13.69
CA LYS A 46 -0.51 -2.12 -14.42
C LYS A 46 -0.16 -0.85 -13.65
N ILE A 47 0.30 -0.93 -12.39
CA ILE A 47 0.65 0.26 -11.59
C ILE A 47 1.71 1.14 -12.28
N TYR A 48 2.56 0.56 -13.13
CA TYR A 48 3.51 1.30 -13.98
C TYR A 48 2.84 2.38 -14.85
N ARG A 49 1.65 2.10 -15.40
CA ARG A 49 0.90 3.07 -16.23
C ARG A 49 0.35 4.23 -15.41
N PHE A 50 0.07 4.02 -14.12
CA PHE A 50 -0.32 5.11 -13.23
C PHE A 50 0.85 6.08 -13.01
N PHE A 51 2.06 5.57 -12.78
CA PHE A 51 3.26 6.40 -12.68
C PHE A 51 3.54 7.18 -13.98
N GLU A 52 3.35 6.57 -15.15
CA GLU A 52 3.48 7.26 -16.45
C GLU A 52 2.43 8.37 -16.62
N PHE A 53 1.20 8.15 -16.16
CA PHE A 53 0.15 9.18 -16.17
C PHE A 53 0.47 10.35 -15.24
N VAL A 54 1.00 10.06 -14.04
CA VAL A 54 1.43 11.07 -13.08
C VAL A 54 2.53 11.97 -13.67
N ASP A 55 3.56 11.38 -14.27
CA ASP A 55 4.68 12.11 -14.90
C ASP A 55 4.21 13.03 -16.05
N ARG A 56 3.32 12.51 -16.90
CA ARG A 56 2.70 13.30 -17.98
C ARG A 56 1.78 14.42 -17.48
N THR A 57 1.15 14.24 -16.32
CA THR A 57 0.24 15.24 -15.75
C THR A 57 1.01 16.33 -15.00
N GLU A 58 2.16 15.99 -14.42
CA GLU A 58 3.07 16.94 -13.77
C GLU A 58 3.59 17.97 -14.77
N THR A 59 4.01 17.53 -15.96
CA THR A 59 4.58 18.40 -17.01
C THR A 59 3.55 19.32 -17.68
N ARG A 60 2.25 19.00 -17.60
CA ARG A 60 1.16 19.77 -18.20
C ARG A 60 0.42 20.69 -17.22
N THR A 61 0.71 20.57 -15.94
CA THR A 61 0.01 21.29 -14.89
C THR A 61 0.56 22.71 -14.73
N ASN A 62 -0.34 23.69 -14.65
CA ASN A 62 0.01 25.11 -14.45
C ASN A 62 0.46 25.44 -13.01
N ARG A 63 0.36 24.48 -12.08
CA ARG A 63 0.80 24.56 -10.67
C ARG A 63 1.46 23.27 -10.20
N PRO A 64 2.69 22.98 -10.66
CA PRO A 64 3.35 21.67 -10.48
C PRO A 64 3.49 21.30 -8.99
N ASN A 65 3.68 22.30 -8.13
CA ASN A 65 3.89 22.10 -6.70
C ASN A 65 2.67 21.55 -5.96
N ILE A 66 1.46 22.00 -6.31
CA ILE A 66 0.22 21.49 -5.71
C ILE A 66 -0.04 20.06 -6.19
N PHE A 67 0.21 19.79 -7.47
CA PHE A 67 0.07 18.47 -8.05
C PHE A 67 1.07 17.46 -7.42
N ARG A 68 2.30 17.89 -7.17
CA ARG A 68 3.32 17.11 -6.46
C ARG A 68 2.88 16.71 -5.05
N ILE A 69 2.33 17.65 -4.27
CA ILE A 69 1.81 17.37 -2.92
C ILE A 69 0.60 16.43 -3.00
N SER A 70 -0.34 16.67 -3.92
CA SER A 70 -1.50 15.80 -4.10
C SER A 70 -1.11 14.37 -4.48
N ASN A 71 -0.13 14.23 -5.38
CA ASN A 71 0.41 12.94 -5.78
C ASN A 71 1.12 12.22 -4.61
N LEU A 72 1.86 12.95 -3.76
CA LEU A 72 2.41 12.39 -2.52
C LEU A 72 1.31 11.82 -1.63
N THR A 73 0.27 12.62 -1.34
CA THR A 73 -0.82 12.19 -0.46
C THR A 73 -1.54 10.96 -1.02
N MET A 74 -1.80 10.92 -2.33
CA MET A 74 -2.40 9.76 -2.99
C MET A 74 -1.50 8.52 -2.89
N ASN A 75 -0.18 8.66 -3.11
CA ASN A 75 0.75 7.54 -2.99
C ASN A 75 0.76 6.96 -1.58
N ILE A 76 0.81 7.80 -0.53
CA ILE A 76 0.75 7.33 0.86
C ILE A 76 -0.57 6.61 1.14
N MET A 77 -1.71 7.18 0.72
CA MET A 77 -3.03 6.54 0.88
C MET A 77 -3.12 5.16 0.23
N VAL A 78 -2.55 5.01 -0.97
CA VAL A 78 -2.51 3.71 -1.68
C VAL A 78 -1.63 2.71 -0.95
N LEU A 79 -0.47 3.12 -0.43
CA LEU A 79 0.40 2.24 0.36
C LEU A 79 -0.31 1.71 1.61
N ILE A 80 -1.00 2.58 2.36
CA ILE A 80 -1.79 2.19 3.54
C ILE A 80 -2.93 1.25 3.13
N HIS A 81 -3.64 1.54 2.04
CA HIS A 81 -4.71 0.67 1.55
C HIS A 81 -4.20 -0.74 1.20
N LEU A 82 -3.09 -0.84 0.47
CA LEU A 82 -2.51 -2.11 0.07
C LEU A 82 -2.08 -2.93 1.29
N ASN A 83 -1.40 -2.29 2.25
CA ASN A 83 -0.97 -2.94 3.47
C ASN A 83 -2.16 -3.40 4.33
N ALA A 84 -3.21 -2.57 4.46
CA ALA A 84 -4.45 -2.94 5.12
C ALA A 84 -5.12 -4.18 4.50
N CYS A 85 -5.15 -4.26 3.16
CA CYS A 85 -5.66 -5.44 2.46
C CYS A 85 -4.79 -6.68 2.67
N ILE A 86 -3.45 -6.53 2.74
CA ILE A 86 -2.53 -7.62 3.04
C ILE A 86 -2.76 -8.13 4.46
N TYR A 87 -2.86 -7.25 5.46
CA TYR A 87 -3.15 -7.61 6.85
C TYR A 87 -4.50 -8.34 7.01
N PHE A 88 -5.55 -7.84 6.37
CA PHE A 88 -6.87 -8.51 6.40
C PHE A 88 -6.83 -9.87 5.69
N GLY A 89 -6.12 -9.96 4.56
CA GLY A 89 -5.89 -11.21 3.85
C GLY A 89 -5.13 -12.24 4.68
N PHE A 90 -4.10 -11.79 5.41
CA PHE A 90 -3.36 -12.61 6.37
C PHE A 90 -4.27 -13.10 7.50
N SER A 91 -5.04 -12.20 8.13
CA SER A 91 -6.00 -12.55 9.20
C SER A 91 -7.03 -13.59 8.75
N LYS A 92 -7.49 -13.51 7.50
CA LYS A 92 -8.42 -14.50 6.92
C LYS A 92 -7.76 -15.85 6.68
N ALA A 93 -6.46 -15.88 6.36
CA ALA A 93 -5.72 -17.10 6.07
C ALA A 93 -5.32 -17.86 7.34
N THR A 94 -4.97 -17.15 8.42
CA THR A 94 -4.66 -17.74 9.73
C THR A 94 -5.92 -18.12 10.51
N GLY A 95 -7.00 -17.36 10.33
CA GLY A 95 -8.30 -17.63 10.96
C GLY A 95 -8.81 -16.37 11.64
N LEU A 96 -10.00 -15.91 11.25
CA LEU A 96 -10.55 -14.66 11.75
C LEU A 96 -10.78 -14.74 13.26
N GLY A 97 -10.15 -13.79 13.96
CA GLY A 97 -10.16 -13.62 15.41
C GLY A 97 -9.82 -14.88 16.18
N ALA A 98 -8.84 -15.66 15.70
CA ALA A 98 -8.22 -16.76 16.43
C ALA A 98 -7.46 -16.28 17.69
N ASN A 99 -6.90 -15.07 17.65
CA ASN A 99 -6.09 -14.48 18.71
C ASN A 99 -6.24 -12.93 18.75
N SER A 100 -5.41 -12.25 19.54
CA SER A 100 -5.43 -10.79 19.72
C SER A 100 -4.84 -10.01 18.53
N PHE A 101 -3.99 -10.63 17.71
CA PHE A 101 -3.28 -10.02 16.58
C PHE A 101 -4.13 -9.95 15.31
N VAL A 102 -4.87 -11.01 15.01
CA VAL A 102 -5.68 -11.13 13.79
C VAL A 102 -7.02 -10.40 13.93
N TYR A 103 -7.56 -9.94 12.80
CA TYR A 103 -8.90 -9.36 12.80
C TYR A 103 -9.99 -10.42 13.03
N PRO A 104 -11.05 -10.11 13.82
CA PRO A 104 -11.15 -8.99 14.76
C PRO A 104 -10.35 -9.29 16.05
N PRO A 105 -9.71 -8.27 16.64
CA PRO A 105 -8.82 -8.48 17.78
C PRO A 105 -9.61 -8.93 19.00
N ARG A 106 -9.10 -9.95 19.69
CA ARG A 106 -9.62 -10.39 20.99
C ARG A 106 -9.07 -9.52 22.14
N PRO A 107 -9.87 -9.34 23.21
CA PRO A 107 -9.42 -8.63 24.41
C PRO A 107 -8.39 -9.43 25.25
N ASN A 108 -8.34 -10.75 25.10
CA ASN A 108 -7.41 -11.65 25.78
C ASN A 108 -6.33 -12.18 24.82
N GLU A 109 -5.13 -12.43 25.35
CA GLU A 109 -3.97 -12.99 24.61
C GLU A 109 -4.07 -14.52 24.40
N GLU A 110 -5.18 -15.16 24.79
CA GLU A 110 -5.39 -16.60 24.64
C GLU A 110 -5.76 -16.99 23.19
N ILE A 111 -5.02 -17.95 22.66
CA ILE A 111 -5.33 -18.61 21.39
C ILE A 111 -6.56 -19.50 21.61
N SER A 112 -7.60 -19.35 20.82
CA SER A 112 -8.64 -20.38 20.77
C SER A 112 -9.13 -20.62 19.34
N ASP A 113 -9.15 -21.90 18.98
CA ASP A 113 -9.63 -22.39 17.68
C ASP A 113 -11.16 -22.37 17.57
N LEU A 114 -11.85 -22.02 18.67
CA LEU A 114 -13.31 -21.94 18.70
C LEU A 114 -13.78 -20.68 17.97
N PRO A 115 -14.80 -20.78 17.10
CA PRO A 115 -15.38 -19.62 16.44
C PRO A 115 -16.00 -18.70 17.50
N HIS A 116 -15.39 -17.54 17.71
CA HIS A 116 -15.89 -16.58 18.68
C HIS A 116 -17.13 -15.88 18.09
N ASN A 117 -18.22 -15.84 18.84
CA ASN A 117 -19.41 -15.08 18.43
C ASN A 117 -19.08 -13.58 18.52
N TYR A 118 -18.77 -12.97 17.38
CA TYR A 118 -18.57 -11.53 17.29
C TYR A 118 -19.89 -10.78 17.33
N SER A 119 -19.86 -9.57 17.86
CA SER A 119 -21.00 -8.65 17.69
C SER A 119 -21.19 -8.34 16.21
N ALA A 120 -22.45 -8.13 15.79
CA ALA A 120 -22.82 -7.76 14.42
C ALA A 120 -22.13 -6.47 13.88
N ARG A 121 -21.35 -5.79 14.72
CA ARG A 121 -20.49 -4.67 14.34
C ARG A 121 -19.23 -5.15 13.60
N TRP A 122 -18.56 -6.20 14.06
CA TRP A 122 -17.29 -6.67 13.50
C TRP A 122 -17.47 -7.47 12.20
N ASP A 123 -18.68 -7.96 11.93
CA ASP A 123 -18.97 -8.64 10.66
C ASP A 123 -19.17 -7.66 9.47
N ARG A 124 -19.31 -6.36 9.74
CA ARG A 124 -19.52 -5.36 8.68
C ARG A 124 -18.22 -5.10 7.91
N LEU A 125 -18.32 -5.13 6.58
CA LEU A 125 -17.20 -4.78 5.67
C LEU A 125 -16.54 -3.44 5.99
N PHE A 126 -17.35 -2.44 6.35
CA PHE A 126 -16.83 -1.13 6.74
C PHE A 126 -15.97 -1.21 8.00
N SER A 127 -16.38 -1.98 9.01
CA SER A 127 -15.62 -2.16 10.24
C SER A 127 -14.34 -2.98 10.03
N GLN A 128 -14.38 -3.98 9.14
CA GLN A 128 -13.20 -4.73 8.71
C GLN A 128 -12.17 -3.81 8.05
N TYR A 129 -12.63 -2.99 7.10
CA TYR A 129 -11.78 -2.07 6.37
C TYR A 129 -11.17 -1.00 7.26
N VAL A 130 -12.00 -0.29 8.05
CA VAL A 130 -11.55 0.82 8.90
C VAL A 130 -10.54 0.35 9.93
N TYR A 131 -10.76 -0.81 10.55
CA TYR A 131 -9.80 -1.35 11.50
C TYR A 131 -8.48 -1.73 10.83
N SER A 132 -8.55 -2.45 9.70
CA SER A 132 -7.34 -2.86 8.96
C SER A 132 -6.55 -1.65 8.46
N PHE A 133 -7.25 -0.60 8.04
CA PHE A 133 -6.64 0.67 7.63
C PHE A 133 -5.99 1.40 8.80
N TYR A 134 -6.63 1.41 9.97
CA TYR A 134 -6.05 1.95 11.20
C TYR A 134 -4.78 1.18 11.62
N TRP A 135 -4.84 -0.15 11.67
CA TRP A 135 -3.68 -1.01 11.97
C TRP A 135 -2.52 -0.75 11.00
N SER A 136 -2.82 -0.71 9.71
CA SER A 136 -1.84 -0.42 8.66
C SER A 136 -1.19 0.96 8.82
N THR A 137 -2.00 1.98 9.16
CA THR A 137 -1.50 3.33 9.38
C THR A 137 -0.49 3.36 10.53
N LEU A 138 -0.74 2.64 11.63
CA LEU A 138 0.17 2.60 12.78
C LEU A 138 1.52 1.93 12.45
N ILE A 139 1.49 0.86 11.66
CA ILE A 139 2.71 0.16 11.24
C ILE A 139 3.51 1.02 10.26
N LEU A 140 2.88 1.55 9.22
CA LEU A 140 3.57 2.34 8.19
C LEU A 140 4.04 3.70 8.67
N THR A 141 3.38 4.30 9.66
CA THR A 141 3.84 5.55 10.29
C THR A 141 4.81 5.30 11.45
N THR A 142 5.23 4.04 11.66
CA THR A 142 6.22 3.64 12.66
C THR A 142 5.83 3.91 14.11
N ILE A 143 4.53 4.12 14.38
CA ILE A 143 3.99 4.28 15.74
C ILE A 143 4.01 2.93 16.46
N GLY A 144 3.60 1.86 15.76
CA GLY A 144 3.78 0.48 16.24
C GLY A 144 2.91 0.04 17.42
N GLU A 145 1.92 0.84 17.84
CA GLU A 145 0.95 0.50 18.89
C GLU A 145 -0.08 -0.54 18.40
N THR A 146 0.40 -1.72 18.03
CA THR A 146 -0.44 -2.82 17.52
C THR A 146 -0.55 -3.96 18.55
N PRO A 147 -1.62 -4.76 18.51
CA PRO A 147 -1.73 -5.93 19.37
C PRO A 147 -0.52 -6.85 19.20
N LYS A 148 -0.08 -7.48 20.29
CA LYS A 148 1.10 -8.34 20.25
C LYS A 148 0.84 -9.56 19.38
N PRO A 149 1.79 -9.93 18.48
CA PRO A 149 1.76 -11.21 17.79
C PRO A 149 1.79 -12.35 18.81
N VAL A 150 1.14 -13.46 18.48
CA VAL A 150 1.06 -14.65 19.33
C VAL A 150 1.75 -15.84 18.66
N GLU A 151 1.66 -15.97 17.34
CA GLU A 151 2.30 -17.05 16.58
C GLU A 151 3.61 -16.62 15.89
N ASN A 152 4.51 -17.57 15.66
CA ASN A 152 5.77 -17.34 14.95
C ASN A 152 5.56 -16.74 13.55
N ALA A 153 4.50 -17.16 12.84
CA ALA A 153 4.17 -16.63 11.51
C ALA A 153 3.80 -15.14 11.59
N GLU A 154 3.10 -14.73 12.65
CA GLU A 154 2.70 -13.35 12.88
C GLU A 154 3.89 -12.46 13.21
N TYR A 155 4.84 -12.97 14.04
CA TYR A 155 6.10 -12.27 14.31
C TYR A 155 6.92 -12.05 13.04
N ILE A 156 7.03 -13.06 12.17
CA ILE A 156 7.75 -12.91 10.89
C ILE A 156 7.02 -11.90 10.01
N PHE A 157 5.69 -12.01 9.90
CA PHE A 157 4.87 -11.11 9.10
C PHE A 157 5.01 -9.65 9.53
N ILE A 158 4.77 -9.33 10.81
CA ILE A 158 4.87 -7.95 11.31
C ILE A 158 6.30 -7.41 11.18
N THR A 159 7.33 -8.24 11.37
CA THR A 159 8.73 -7.78 11.26
C THR A 159 9.08 -7.38 9.83
N ILE A 160 8.70 -8.21 8.85
CA ILE A 160 8.91 -7.90 7.43
C ILE A 160 8.11 -6.67 7.04
N ASP A 161 6.85 -6.59 7.48
CA ASP A 161 5.96 -5.50 7.13
C ASP A 161 6.43 -4.16 7.72
N PHE A 162 6.88 -4.17 8.97
CA PHE A 162 7.44 -2.99 9.63
C PHE A 162 8.73 -2.53 8.95
N LEU A 163 9.66 -3.44 8.62
CA LEU A 163 10.90 -3.09 7.92
C LEU A 163 10.62 -2.52 6.52
N ALA A 164 9.74 -3.18 5.76
CA ALA A 164 9.33 -2.70 4.44
C ALA A 164 8.64 -1.32 4.54
N GLY A 165 7.75 -1.15 5.53
CA GLY A 165 7.04 0.08 5.81
C GLY A 165 7.97 1.25 6.07
N VAL A 166 8.93 1.09 6.99
CA VAL A 166 9.95 2.12 7.32
C VAL A 166 10.73 2.52 6.07
N LEU A 167 11.22 1.55 5.28
CA LEU A 167 12.05 1.83 4.11
C LEU A 167 11.27 2.56 3.01
N ILE A 168 10.06 2.10 2.70
CA ILE A 168 9.21 2.71 1.67
C ILE A 168 8.78 4.11 2.12
N PHE A 169 8.29 4.25 3.36
CA PHE A 169 7.82 5.53 3.88
C PHE A 169 8.95 6.56 3.93
N ALA A 170 10.12 6.19 4.45
CA ALA A 170 11.29 7.08 4.49
C ALA A 170 11.74 7.50 3.08
N THR A 171 11.73 6.58 2.11
CA THR A 171 12.12 6.89 0.71
C THR A 171 11.12 7.84 0.06
N VAL A 172 9.82 7.59 0.21
CA VAL A 172 8.75 8.42 -0.38
C VAL A 172 8.78 9.82 0.23
N VAL A 173 8.83 9.93 1.56
CA VAL A 173 8.89 11.21 2.27
C VAL A 173 10.19 11.94 1.98
N GLY A 174 11.33 11.24 1.94
CA GLY A 174 12.64 11.83 1.63
C GLY A 174 12.71 12.42 0.23
N ASN A 175 12.25 11.67 -0.78
CA ASN A 175 12.23 12.15 -2.17
C ASN A 175 11.33 13.38 -2.34
N VAL A 176 10.20 13.44 -1.64
CA VAL A 176 9.31 14.61 -1.70
C VAL A 176 9.81 15.77 -0.84
N GLY A 177 10.46 15.51 0.29
CA GLY A 177 11.15 16.52 1.08
C GLY A 177 12.22 17.24 0.25
N ALA A 178 13.05 16.49 -0.48
CA ALA A 178 14.04 17.06 -1.39
C ALA A 178 13.40 17.92 -2.50
N MET A 179 12.26 17.47 -3.03
CA MET A 179 11.49 18.21 -4.03
C MET A 179 10.95 19.55 -3.48
N ILE A 180 10.45 19.58 -2.25
CA ILE A 180 9.96 20.79 -1.57
C ILE A 180 11.11 21.75 -1.26
N THR A 181 12.25 21.24 -0.79
CA THR A 181 13.44 22.07 -0.53
C THR A 181 13.94 22.74 -1.80
N ASN A 182 14.01 22.00 -2.91
CA ASN A 182 14.38 22.55 -4.22
C ASN A 182 13.39 23.63 -4.71
N MET A 183 12.10 23.47 -4.44
CA MET A 183 11.07 24.45 -4.77
C MET A 183 11.25 25.77 -4.00
N ASN A 184 11.68 25.69 -2.74
CA ASN A 184 11.91 26.87 -1.90
C ASN A 184 13.33 27.45 -2.05
N ALA A 185 14.24 26.81 -2.79
CA ALA A 185 15.65 27.18 -2.87
C ALA A 185 15.87 28.65 -3.25
N ALA A 186 15.18 29.17 -4.28
CA ALA A 186 15.31 30.57 -4.70
C ALA A 186 14.82 31.57 -3.63
N ARG A 187 13.77 31.21 -2.89
CA ARG A 187 13.26 32.02 -1.78
C ARG A 187 14.23 32.00 -0.60
N THR A 188 14.76 30.83 -0.27
CA THR A 188 15.77 30.66 0.78
C THR A 188 17.05 31.43 0.45
N GLU A 189 17.53 31.37 -0.80
CA GLU A 189 18.69 32.13 -1.25
C GLU A 189 18.48 33.65 -1.12
N PHE A 190 17.30 34.14 -1.52
CA PHE A 190 16.95 35.54 -1.36
C PHE A 190 16.95 35.98 0.11
N GLN A 191 16.37 35.18 1.01
CA GLN A 191 16.39 35.48 2.45
C GLN A 191 17.81 35.46 3.02
N ASN A 192 18.64 34.47 2.65
CA ASN A 192 20.03 34.38 3.09
C ASN A 192 20.85 35.62 2.68
N ARG A 193 20.64 36.14 1.46
CA ARG A 193 21.29 37.39 1.01
C ARG A 193 20.81 38.60 1.79
N MET A 194 19.51 38.68 2.10
CA MET A 194 18.93 39.78 2.86
C MET A 194 19.41 39.82 4.32
N ASP A 195 19.52 38.65 4.96
CA ASP A 195 19.99 38.55 6.34
C ASP A 195 21.51 38.74 6.46
N GLY A 196 22.28 38.43 5.42
CA GLY A 196 23.73 38.71 5.39
C GLY A 196 24.10 40.20 5.20
N VAL A 197 23.13 41.06 4.87
CA VAL A 197 23.32 42.51 4.71
C VAL A 197 22.88 43.29 5.97
N LYS A 198 22.13 42.66 6.88
CA LYS A 198 21.79 43.22 8.19
C LYS A 198 22.93 43.06 9.18
#